data_AF-A0A9N9WSE7-F1
#
_entry.id   AF-A0A9N9WSE7-F1
#
_cell.length_a   1.000
_cell.length_b   1.000
_cell.length_c   1.000
_cell.angle_alpha   90.00
_cell.angle_beta   90.00
_cell.angle_gamma   90.00
#
_symmetry.space_group_name_H-M   'P 1'
#
loop_
_entity.id
_entity.type
_entity.pdbx_description
1 polymer ?
#
loop_
_entity_poly.entity_id
_entity_poly.type
_entity_poly.pdbx_seq_one_letter_code
_entity_poly.pdbx_strand_id
1 'polypeptide(L)'
;MSNNGRPIIRILIQNFLNSFRPRQIKGDYKGEDYLGNKFYEIKADPSRGKRKTSRWYEPPGKPELDYGHELTAEWESWLRGRRQDPPTQEELLKNLAIMQMKKKNAAALEGKYEKSQDHASIKHDVATGRAAFPRYDEEYEIMPGSKPIKQKD
;
A
#
# COMPACT_ATOMS: atom_id res chain seq x y z
N MET A 1 -37.15 -44.34 -4.04
CA MET A 1 -37.04 -42.87 -4.06
C MET A 1 -36.33 -42.47 -2.77
N SER A 2 -35.04 -42.14 -2.85
CA SER A 2 -34.23 -41.83 -1.67
C SER A 2 -34.52 -40.41 -1.20
N ASN A 3 -35.21 -40.26 -0.07
CA ASN A 3 -35.39 -38.97 0.61
C ASN A 3 -34.08 -38.56 1.29
N ASN A 4 -33.12 -38.08 0.49
CA ASN A 4 -31.86 -37.50 0.97
C ASN A 4 -32.05 -36.06 1.49
N GLY A 5 -33.03 -35.85 2.37
CA GLY A 5 -33.15 -34.60 3.13
C GLY A 5 -32.06 -34.57 4.20
N ARG A 6 -31.14 -33.60 4.13
CA ARG A 6 -30.13 -33.41 5.20
C ARG A 6 -30.87 -33.24 6.53
N PRO A 7 -30.63 -34.10 7.55
CA PRO A 7 -31.42 -34.05 8.78
C PRO A 7 -31.20 -32.71 9.50
N ILE A 8 -32.24 -31.88 9.55
CA ILE A 8 -32.22 -30.53 10.13
C ILE A 8 -31.69 -30.55 11.58
N ILE A 9 -32.10 -31.56 12.35
CA ILE A 9 -31.67 -31.77 13.74
C ILE A 9 -30.15 -31.98 13.82
N ARG A 10 -29.56 -32.74 12.89
CA ARG A 10 -28.10 -32.95 12.82
C ARG A 10 -27.37 -31.65 12.53
N ILE A 11 -27.93 -30.78 11.68
CA ILE A 11 -27.36 -29.46 11.38
C ILE A 11 -27.39 -28.57 12.63
N LEU A 12 -28.49 -28.55 13.37
CA LEU A 12 -28.63 -27.78 14.61
C LEU A 12 -27.64 -28.24 15.68
N ILE A 13 -27.53 -29.56 15.92
CA ILE A 13 -26.57 -30.12 16.89
C ILE A 13 -25.13 -29.84 16.46
N GLN A 14 -24.82 -29.99 15.17
CA GLN A 14 -23.50 -29.70 14.64
C GLN A 14 -23.12 -28.23 14.83
N ASN A 15 -24.04 -27.30 14.57
CA ASN A 15 -23.82 -25.87 14.78
C ASN A 15 -23.66 -25.53 16.27
N PHE A 16 -24.43 -26.16 17.15
CA PHE A 16 -24.33 -26.01 18.60
C PHE A 16 -22.99 -26.54 19.15
N LEU A 17 -22.53 -27.71 18.72
CA LEU A 17 -21.20 -28.21 19.11
C LEU A 17 -20.06 -27.35 18.53
N ASN A 18 -20.25 -26.81 17.33
CA ASN A 18 -19.28 -25.90 16.70
C ASN A 18 -19.19 -24.54 17.41
N SER A 19 -20.21 -24.10 18.16
CA SER A 19 -20.17 -22.82 18.88
C SER A 19 -19.25 -22.87 20.11
N PHE A 20 -19.05 -24.06 20.70
CA PHE A 20 -18.10 -24.27 21.79
C PHE A 20 -16.63 -24.34 21.32
N ARG A 21 -16.37 -24.41 20.01
CA ARG A 21 -14.98 -24.40 19.52
C ARG A 21 -14.39 -22.99 19.71
N PRO A 22 -13.29 -22.85 20.47
CA PRO A 22 -12.67 -21.56 20.68
C PRO A 22 -12.25 -20.95 19.34
N ARG A 23 -12.40 -19.63 19.22
CA ARG A 23 -11.94 -18.88 18.04
C ARG A 23 -10.41 -19.02 17.95
N GLN A 24 -9.87 -19.23 16.74
CA GLN A 24 -8.44 -19.07 16.51
C GLN A 24 -8.06 -17.61 16.78
N ILE A 25 -7.36 -17.38 17.90
CA ILE A 25 -6.82 -16.08 18.30
C ILE A 25 -5.39 -15.93 17.75
N LYS A 26 -4.65 -17.04 17.63
CA LYS A 26 -3.30 -17.07 17.07
C LYS A 26 -3.35 -17.36 15.58
N GLY A 27 -2.59 -16.59 14.80
CA GLY A 27 -2.42 -16.78 13.36
C GLY A 27 -1.23 -17.68 13.05
N ASP A 28 -1.17 -18.12 11.81
CA ASP A 28 -0.05 -18.89 11.28
C ASP A 28 1.16 -17.95 11.11
N TYR A 29 2.32 -18.34 11.65
CA TYR A 29 3.57 -17.63 11.45
C TYR A 29 4.01 -17.70 9.99
N LYS A 30 4.33 -16.56 9.39
CA LYS A 30 4.72 -16.46 7.97
C LYS A 30 6.19 -16.15 7.77
N GLY A 31 6.79 -15.41 8.69
CA GLY A 31 8.18 -15.03 8.59
C GLY A 31 8.51 -13.80 9.42
N GLU A 32 9.76 -13.38 9.29
CA GLU A 32 10.31 -12.22 9.95
C GLU A 32 11.07 -11.34 8.95
N ASP A 33 11.19 -10.07 9.31
CA ASP A 33 11.95 -9.07 8.56
C ASP A 33 13.38 -8.93 9.11
N TYR A 34 14.28 -8.28 8.35
CA TYR A 34 15.62 -7.91 8.84
C TYR A 34 15.60 -6.94 10.03
N LEU A 35 14.45 -6.31 10.30
CA LEU A 35 14.19 -5.49 11.47
C LEU A 35 13.77 -6.31 12.70
N GLY A 36 13.49 -7.61 12.57
CA GLY A 36 13.04 -8.48 13.67
C GLY A 36 11.53 -8.47 13.92
N ASN A 37 10.74 -7.83 13.05
CA ASN A 37 9.28 -7.87 13.08
C ASN A 37 8.79 -9.27 12.67
N LYS A 38 7.87 -9.87 13.44
CA LYS A 38 7.28 -11.20 13.14
C LYS A 38 5.89 -11.06 12.55
N PHE A 39 5.61 -11.77 11.45
CA PHE A 39 4.36 -11.63 10.71
C PHE A 39 3.48 -12.87 10.80
N TYR A 40 2.17 -12.64 10.94
CA TYR A 40 1.18 -13.69 11.12
C TYR A 40 -0.03 -13.49 10.19
N GLU A 41 -0.66 -14.61 9.80
CA GLU A 41 -1.87 -14.61 8.98
C GLU A 41 -2.91 -15.59 9.51
N ILE A 42 -4.17 -15.17 9.56
CA ILE A 42 -5.33 -16.06 9.64
C ILE A 42 -6.00 -16.13 8.27
N LYS A 43 -6.12 -17.35 7.75
CA LYS A 43 -6.82 -17.63 6.47
C LYS A 43 -8.29 -17.19 6.55
N ALA A 44 -8.84 -16.81 5.41
CA ALA A 44 -10.27 -16.54 5.30
C ALA A 44 -11.07 -17.81 5.63
N ASP A 45 -12.12 -17.67 6.44
CA ASP A 45 -13.07 -18.72 6.79
C ASP A 45 -14.46 -18.26 6.33
N PRO A 46 -14.85 -18.56 5.07
CA PRO A 46 -16.15 -18.15 4.52
C PRO A 46 -17.32 -18.74 5.31
N SER A 47 -17.15 -19.94 5.90
CA SER A 47 -18.18 -20.60 6.70
C SER A 47 -18.51 -19.84 7.98
N ARG A 48 -17.57 -19.05 8.50
CA ARG A 48 -17.77 -18.15 9.64
C ARG A 48 -17.99 -16.68 9.25
N GLY A 49 -18.22 -16.39 7.97
CA GLY A 49 -18.43 -15.03 7.48
C GLY A 49 -17.16 -14.18 7.35
N LYS A 50 -15.97 -14.76 7.59
CA LYS A 50 -14.69 -14.07 7.40
C LYS A 50 -14.22 -14.24 5.96
N ARG A 51 -14.56 -13.29 5.10
CA ARG A 51 -14.23 -13.33 3.67
C ARG A 51 -12.79 -12.93 3.33
N LYS A 52 -12.12 -12.18 4.20
CA LYS A 52 -10.75 -11.69 3.99
C LYS A 52 -9.78 -12.36 4.94
N THR A 53 -8.54 -12.54 4.50
CA THR A 53 -7.43 -12.92 5.37
C THR A 53 -7.16 -11.79 6.35
N SER A 54 -6.86 -12.14 7.60
CA SER A 54 -6.46 -11.18 8.62
C SER A 54 -4.96 -11.31 8.81
N ARG A 55 -4.23 -10.22 8.59
CA ARG A 55 -2.77 -10.16 8.64
C ARG A 55 -2.37 -9.15 9.70
N TRP A 56 -1.37 -9.47 10.50
CA TRP A 56 -0.81 -8.57 11.51
C TRP A 56 0.66 -8.92 11.76
N TYR A 57 1.34 -8.07 12.50
CA TYR A 57 2.71 -8.29 12.92
C TYR A 57 2.88 -8.05 14.41
N GLU A 58 3.97 -8.58 14.95
CA GLU A 58 4.43 -8.39 16.31
C GLU A 58 5.82 -7.74 16.25
N PRO A 59 5.98 -6.51 16.77
CA PRO A 59 7.26 -5.83 16.74
C PRO A 59 8.27 -6.52 17.68
N PRO A 60 9.59 -6.35 17.44
CA PRO A 60 10.62 -6.83 18.35
C PRO A 60 10.60 -5.98 19.63
N GLY A 61 10.23 -6.58 20.76
CA GLY A 61 10.29 -5.92 22.07
C GLY A 61 8.92 -5.70 22.70
N LYS A 62 8.77 -4.66 23.54
CA LYS A 62 7.51 -4.36 24.23
C LYS A 62 6.62 -3.47 23.35
N PRO A 63 5.50 -4.00 22.82
CA PRO A 63 4.66 -3.29 21.84
C PRO A 63 3.89 -2.09 22.42
N GLU A 64 3.82 -1.96 23.74
CA GLU A 64 2.97 -0.94 24.41
C GLU A 64 3.58 0.46 24.43
N LEU A 65 4.86 0.60 24.13
CA LEU A 65 5.59 1.88 24.28
C LEU A 65 5.92 2.57 22.96
N ASP A 66 5.83 1.87 21.83
CA ASP A 66 6.37 2.38 20.58
C ASP A 66 5.40 2.13 19.41
N TYR A 67 4.73 3.20 18.99
CA TYR A 67 3.78 3.19 17.87
C TYR A 67 4.47 3.48 16.52
N GLY A 68 5.79 3.71 16.53
CA GLY A 68 6.58 4.17 15.39
C GLY A 68 7.47 3.12 14.73
N HIS A 69 7.18 1.83 14.90
CA HIS A 69 8.04 0.78 14.35
C HIS A 69 8.11 0.84 12.82
N GLU A 70 9.34 0.96 12.30
CA GLU A 70 9.60 0.89 10.88
C GLU A 70 9.28 -0.52 10.36
N LEU A 71 8.60 -0.55 9.22
CA LEU A 71 8.29 -1.77 8.47
C LEU A 71 9.00 -1.67 7.12
N THR A 72 9.52 -2.80 6.65
CA THR A 72 9.91 -2.88 5.25
C THR A 72 8.72 -2.71 4.31
N ALA A 73 8.99 -2.12 3.15
CA ALA A 73 7.98 -1.85 2.12
C ALA A 73 7.32 -3.14 1.60
N GLU A 74 8.08 -4.24 1.59
CA GLU A 74 7.67 -5.57 1.15
C GLU A 74 6.61 -6.14 2.08
N TRP A 75 6.91 -6.17 3.38
CA TRP A 75 5.99 -6.66 4.41
C TRP A 75 4.80 -5.72 4.60
N GLU A 76 4.99 -4.40 4.49
CA GLU A 76 3.90 -3.43 4.52
C GLU A 76 2.91 -3.66 3.37
N SER A 77 3.42 -3.97 2.17
CA SER A 77 2.58 -4.28 1.00
C SER A 77 1.79 -5.58 1.18
N TRP A 78 2.39 -6.59 1.81
CA TRP A 78 1.69 -7.83 2.14
C TRP A 78 0.64 -7.64 3.24
N LEU A 79 0.96 -6.88 4.29
CA LEU A 79 0.03 -6.56 5.39
C LEU A 79 -1.23 -5.83 4.88
N ARG A 80 -1.04 -4.91 3.92
CA ARG A 80 -2.14 -4.16 3.28
C ARG A 80 -2.95 -4.96 2.27
N GLY A 81 -2.57 -6.21 1.98
CA GLY A 81 -3.29 -7.03 1.00
C GLY A 81 -2.93 -6.74 -0.46
N ARG A 82 -1.90 -5.93 -0.73
CA ARG A 82 -1.45 -5.68 -2.11
C ARG A 82 -0.72 -6.89 -2.69
N ARG A 83 -0.02 -7.66 -1.85
CA ARG A 83 0.61 -8.94 -2.19
C ARG A 83 -0.20 -10.09 -1.60
N GLN A 84 -0.31 -11.21 -2.32
CA GLN A 84 -0.94 -12.43 -1.80
C GLN A 84 0.06 -13.23 -0.96
N ASP A 85 1.24 -13.46 -1.52
CA ASP A 85 2.31 -14.22 -0.88
C ASP A 85 3.22 -13.31 -0.04
N PRO A 86 3.70 -13.80 1.12
CA PRO A 86 4.67 -13.06 1.93
C PRO A 86 6.00 -12.93 1.18
N PRO A 87 6.76 -11.86 1.42
CA PRO A 87 8.09 -11.71 0.82
C PRO A 87 9.06 -12.79 1.33
N THR A 88 10.03 -13.16 0.48
CA THR A 88 11.08 -14.13 0.84
C THR A 88 12.34 -13.43 1.33
N GLN A 89 13.08 -14.07 2.23
CA GLN A 89 14.32 -13.51 2.79
C GLN A 89 15.33 -13.09 1.71
N GLU A 90 15.45 -13.86 0.63
CA GLU A 90 16.31 -13.50 -0.51
C GLU A 90 15.86 -12.24 -1.23
N GLU A 91 14.54 -12.04 -1.40
CA GLU A 91 13.97 -10.82 -2.00
C GLU A 91 14.30 -9.60 -1.13
N LEU A 92 14.11 -9.73 0.19
CA LEU A 92 14.44 -8.69 1.16
C LEU A 92 15.92 -8.28 1.09
N LEU A 93 16.84 -9.25 1.04
CA LEU A 93 18.28 -8.97 0.93
C LEU A 93 18.64 -8.28 -0.39
N LYS A 94 18.05 -8.72 -1.51
CA LYS A 94 18.26 -8.10 -2.83
C LYS A 94 17.77 -6.65 -2.83
N ASN A 95 16.59 -6.38 -2.29
CA ASN A 95 16.03 -5.04 -2.24
C ASN A 95 16.82 -4.12 -1.31
N LEU A 96 17.31 -4.64 -0.18
CA LEU A 96 18.21 -3.92 0.71
C LEU A 96 19.51 -3.53 -0.01
N ALA A 97 20.12 -4.44 -0.77
CA ALA A 97 21.30 -4.14 -1.57
C ALA A 97 21.02 -3.04 -2.62
N ILE A 98 19.88 -3.12 -3.32
CA ILE A 98 19.45 -2.09 -4.28
C ILE A 98 19.25 -0.74 -3.59
N MET A 99 18.62 -0.71 -2.42
CA MET A 99 18.42 0.51 -1.64
C MET A 99 19.75 1.16 -1.28
N GLN A 100 20.72 0.38 -0.79
CA GLN A 100 22.05 0.88 -0.45
C GLN A 100 22.79 1.41 -1.68
N MET A 101 22.72 0.70 -2.81
CA MET A 101 23.33 1.15 -4.07
C MET A 101 22.72 2.47 -4.56
N LYS A 102 21.38 2.60 -4.51
CA LYS A 102 20.69 3.85 -4.87
C LYS A 102 21.11 4.99 -3.95
N LYS A 103 21.22 4.76 -2.64
CA LYS A 103 21.68 5.76 -1.68
C LYS A 103 23.08 6.29 -2.00
N LYS A 104 24.01 5.39 -2.37
CA LYS A 104 25.37 5.78 -2.80
C LYS A 104 25.36 6.57 -4.11
N ASN A 105 24.57 6.13 -5.09
CA ASN A 105 24.45 6.81 -6.37
C ASN A 105 23.83 8.20 -6.22
N ALA A 106 22.80 8.35 -5.38
CA ALA A 106 22.16 9.63 -5.08
C ALA A 106 23.16 10.61 -4.45
N ALA A 107 23.91 10.19 -3.43
CA ALA A 107 24.95 11.03 -2.82
C ALA A 107 26.04 11.45 -3.82
N ALA A 108 26.42 10.56 -4.73
CA ALA A 108 27.39 10.87 -5.79
C ALA A 108 26.82 11.82 -6.86
N LEU A 109 25.51 11.79 -7.13
CA LEU A 109 24.83 12.76 -7.98
C LEU A 109 24.74 14.12 -7.29
N GLU A 110 24.28 14.18 -6.04
CA GLU A 110 24.14 15.43 -5.27
C GLU A 110 25.46 16.21 -5.26
N GLY A 111 26.59 15.56 -4.96
CA GLY A 111 27.90 16.23 -4.99
C GLY A 111 28.38 16.68 -6.39
N LYS A 112 27.80 16.13 -7.48
CA LYS A 112 28.05 16.61 -8.86
C LYS A 112 27.13 17.76 -9.23
N TYR A 113 25.85 17.68 -8.87
CA TYR A 113 24.84 18.67 -9.21
C TYR A 113 24.88 19.92 -8.30
N GLU A 114 25.33 19.81 -7.05
CA GLU A 114 25.65 20.97 -6.20
C GLU A 114 26.76 21.84 -6.80
N LYS A 115 27.71 21.22 -7.54
CA LYS A 115 28.77 21.96 -8.24
C LYS A 115 28.30 22.55 -9.58
N SER A 116 27.13 22.13 -10.08
CA SER A 116 26.51 22.64 -11.32
C SER A 116 25.27 23.48 -11.01
N GLN A 117 25.22 24.16 -9.86
CA GLN A 117 24.19 25.14 -9.46
C GLN A 117 24.08 26.38 -10.41
N ASP A 118 24.46 26.25 -11.67
CA ASP A 118 24.04 27.13 -12.77
C ASP A 118 22.57 26.85 -13.21
N HIS A 119 21.90 25.88 -12.59
CA HIS A 119 20.46 25.62 -12.77
C HIS A 119 19.54 26.65 -12.07
N ALA A 120 20.07 27.75 -11.52
CA ALA A 120 19.30 28.92 -11.09
C ALA A 120 18.52 29.63 -12.23
N SER A 121 18.53 29.08 -13.45
CA SER A 121 17.90 29.62 -14.63
C SER A 121 16.86 28.70 -15.27
N ILE A 122 16.15 27.87 -14.50
CA ILE A 122 14.76 27.56 -14.91
C ILE A 122 13.99 28.85 -14.69
N LYS A 123 13.95 29.70 -15.71
CA LYS A 123 13.05 30.85 -15.77
C LYS A 123 11.64 30.27 -15.66
N HIS A 124 11.10 30.26 -14.45
CA HIS A 124 9.67 30.13 -14.26
C HIS A 124 9.08 31.43 -14.77
N ASP A 125 8.67 31.44 -16.04
CA ASP A 125 7.92 32.53 -16.61
C ASP A 125 6.62 32.63 -15.79
N VAL A 126 6.59 33.59 -14.88
CA VAL A 126 5.58 33.70 -13.82
C VAL A 126 4.26 34.13 -14.45
N ALA A 127 3.41 33.17 -14.81
CA ALA A 127 1.97 33.37 -14.83
C ALA A 127 1.40 32.79 -13.53
N THR A 128 1.07 33.68 -12.59
CA THR A 128 0.58 33.40 -11.24
C THR A 128 -0.62 32.44 -11.24
N GLY A 129 -0.48 31.24 -10.66
CA GLY A 129 -1.61 30.34 -10.33
C GLY A 129 -1.27 28.84 -10.42
N ARG A 130 -1.75 28.05 -9.44
CA ARG A 130 -1.57 26.59 -9.39
C ARG A 130 -2.18 25.95 -10.66
N ALA A 131 -1.32 25.42 -11.53
CA ALA A 131 -1.61 24.93 -12.88
C ALA A 131 -1.84 26.04 -13.93
N ALA A 132 -0.74 26.65 -14.40
CA ALA A 132 -0.75 27.40 -15.65
C ALA A 132 -0.86 26.40 -16.82
N PHE A 133 -2.09 26.06 -17.20
CA PHE A 133 -2.38 25.42 -18.48
C PHE A 133 -1.86 26.33 -19.61
N PRO A 134 -1.43 25.78 -20.76
CA PRO A 134 -1.12 26.60 -21.94
C PRO A 134 -2.33 27.49 -22.24
N ARG A 135 -2.13 28.81 -22.25
CA ARG A 135 -3.16 29.73 -22.72
C ARG A 135 -3.14 29.75 -24.23
N TYR A 136 -4.28 29.50 -24.86
CA TYR A 136 -4.44 29.63 -26.29
C TYR A 136 -4.85 31.06 -26.64
N ASP A 137 -4.69 31.44 -27.92
CA ASP A 137 -5.16 32.73 -28.42
C ASP A 137 -6.64 32.92 -28.09
N GLU A 138 -7.06 34.17 -27.85
CA GLU A 138 -8.39 34.54 -27.33
C GLU A 138 -9.58 34.03 -28.18
N GLU A 139 -9.31 33.56 -29.41
CA GLU A 139 -10.26 32.89 -30.29
C GLU A 139 -10.72 31.51 -29.77
N TYR A 140 -9.87 30.79 -29.03
CA TYR A 140 -10.13 29.41 -28.57
C TYR A 140 -10.53 29.31 -27.10
N GLU A 141 -10.36 30.38 -26.30
CA GLU A 141 -10.75 30.45 -24.88
C GLU A 141 -12.03 31.27 -24.66
N ILE A 142 -13.03 31.13 -25.54
CA ILE A 142 -14.30 31.85 -25.43
C ILE A 142 -15.16 31.19 -24.35
N MET A 143 -15.36 31.87 -23.22
CA MET A 143 -16.36 31.47 -22.23
C MET A 143 -17.78 31.58 -22.83
N PRO A 144 -18.63 30.54 -22.70
CA PRO A 144 -19.98 30.58 -23.23
C PRO A 144 -20.79 31.73 -22.61
N GLY A 145 -21.34 32.61 -23.44
CA GLY A 145 -22.08 33.81 -23.02
C GLY A 145 -21.28 35.11 -23.08
N SER A 146 -19.95 35.05 -23.26
CA SER A 146 -19.14 36.23 -23.55
C SER A 146 -19.21 36.55 -25.05
N LYS A 147 -19.32 37.84 -25.41
CA LYS A 147 -19.34 38.25 -26.83
C LYS A 147 -17.91 38.19 -27.39
N PRO A 148 -17.69 37.57 -28.57
CA PRO A 148 -16.36 37.59 -29.17
C PRO A 148 -15.97 39.03 -29.51
N ILE A 149 -14.75 39.41 -29.17
CA ILE A 149 -14.19 40.73 -29.49
C ILE A 149 -13.97 40.75 -31.01
N LYS A 150 -14.68 41.64 -31.72
CA LYS A 150 -14.44 41.84 -33.15
C LYS A 150 -13.08 42.50 -33.31
N GLN A 151 -12.16 41.83 -34.00
CA GLN A 151 -10.90 42.45 -34.44
C GLN A 151 -11.26 43.63 -35.35
N LYS A 152 -10.72 44.81 -35.04
CA LYS A 152 -10.82 45.99 -35.90
C LYS A 152 -9.71 45.87 -36.94
N ASP A 153 -10.09 45.87 -38.21
CA ASP A 153 -9.19 46.04 -39.35
C ASP A 153 -8.45 47.38 -39.30
#